data_AF-A0A062TTF0-F1
#
_entry.id   AF-A0A062TTF0-F1
#
_cell.length_a   1.000
_cell.length_b   1.000
_cell.length_c   1.000
_cell.angle_alpha   90.00
_cell.angle_beta   90.00
_cell.angle_gamma   90.00
#
_symmetry.space_group_name_H-M   'P 1'
#
loop_
_entity.id
_entity.type
_entity.pdbx_description
1 polymer ?
#
loop_
_entity_poly.entity_id
_entity_poly.type
_entity_poly.pdbx_seq_one_letter_code
_entity_poly.pdbx_strand_id
1 'polypeptide(L)'
;MPLDLRQRLSEFSYGYGITREVQAHLESIGLRPVPFLPSLLHEAEIGCDVHFDRPGVALLIQFKLGQELKQFRRSDTSKPAPAIEKPFWRFEVDTAEEDGQYDLLLKAERAGAEVHYVAPRFADWDRYATAFQSNEVLDNSLLIKPSEIDTKLRAQGESDGLHKVIYDTSRVYVCSTPKRVEESRIEEIARNLQVEMKEREELISTALKRVFDSFSQRRDIWRAPIEESSTDFDRILTQVQSEQIGRTPQQMVRARNLRLEDLRRTAKTENDAVFAAVGVETWAAGSQLVAVTTD
;
A
#
# COMPACT_ATOMS: atom_id res chain seq x y z
N MET A 1 10.47 -29.08 7.00
CA MET A 1 10.34 -28.43 8.32
C MET A 1 8.86 -28.14 8.55
N PRO A 2 8.25 -28.60 9.65
CA PRO A 2 6.90 -28.17 9.99
C PRO A 2 6.93 -26.66 10.32
N LEU A 3 6.03 -25.89 9.71
CA LEU A 3 5.80 -24.48 10.02
C LEU A 3 5.26 -24.38 11.45
N ASP A 4 6.06 -23.84 12.37
CA ASP A 4 5.55 -23.46 13.69
C ASP A 4 4.77 -22.15 13.57
N LEU A 5 3.46 -22.28 13.30
CA LEU A 5 2.51 -21.19 13.15
C LEU A 5 2.41 -20.29 14.39
N ARG A 6 2.96 -20.71 15.55
CA ARG A 6 2.84 -19.95 16.81
C ARG A 6 3.83 -18.79 16.92
N GLN A 7 4.85 -18.70 16.07
CA GLN A 7 5.93 -17.71 16.25
C GLN A 7 5.99 -16.61 15.19
N ARG A 8 5.34 -16.77 14.03
CA ARG A 8 5.45 -15.79 12.94
C ARG A 8 4.12 -15.08 12.71
N LEU A 9 4.14 -13.75 12.84
CA LEU A 9 3.03 -12.89 12.49
C LEU A 9 2.69 -13.05 11.00
N SER A 10 1.43 -13.40 10.70
CA SER A 10 0.92 -13.42 9.33
C SER A 10 0.51 -12.02 8.89
N GLU A 11 0.69 -11.70 7.60
CA GLU A 11 0.24 -10.44 7.01
C GLU A 11 -1.28 -10.27 7.15
N PHE A 12 -2.05 -11.36 7.04
CA PHE A 12 -3.50 -11.35 7.22
C PHE A 12 -3.91 -10.88 8.62
N SER A 13 -3.37 -11.51 9.68
CA SER A 13 -3.68 -11.12 11.07
C SER A 13 -3.29 -9.67 11.34
N TYR A 14 -2.09 -9.27 10.91
CA TYR A 14 -1.64 -7.90 11.03
C TYR A 14 -2.57 -6.92 10.30
N GLY A 15 -2.92 -7.23 9.05
CA GLY A 15 -3.84 -6.44 8.23
C GLY A 15 -5.20 -6.26 8.90
N TYR A 16 -5.76 -7.32 9.50
CA TYR A 16 -6.99 -7.23 10.28
C TYR A 16 -6.86 -6.27 11.47
N GLY A 17 -5.78 -6.36 12.24
CA GLY A 17 -5.51 -5.44 13.36
C GLY A 17 -5.45 -3.98 12.93
N ILE A 18 -4.73 -3.71 11.84
CA ILE A 18 -4.63 -2.37 11.25
C ILE A 18 -5.99 -1.87 10.75
N THR A 19 -6.72 -2.68 9.98
CA THR A 19 -8.04 -2.28 9.44
C THR A 19 -9.01 -1.93 10.56
N ARG A 20 -9.07 -2.75 11.61
CA ARG A 20 -9.94 -2.51 12.78
C ARG A 20 -9.60 -1.18 13.47
N GLU A 21 -8.33 -0.91 13.72
CA GLU A 21 -7.93 0.33 14.40
C GLU A 21 -8.13 1.56 13.51
N VAL A 22 -7.84 1.47 12.21
CA VAL A 22 -8.15 2.56 11.27
C VAL A 22 -9.65 2.87 11.29
N GLN A 23 -10.51 1.86 11.24
CA GLN A 23 -11.95 2.06 11.34
C GLN A 23 -12.31 2.79 12.64
N ALA A 24 -11.83 2.29 13.79
CA ALA A 24 -12.10 2.90 15.09
C ALA A 24 -11.65 4.36 15.18
N HIS A 25 -10.45 4.70 14.67
CA HIS A 25 -9.95 6.07 14.65
C HIS A 25 -10.83 6.98 13.79
N LEU A 26 -11.21 6.55 12.59
CA LEU A 26 -12.05 7.35 11.69
C LEU A 26 -13.48 7.50 12.22
N GLU A 27 -14.05 6.45 12.81
CA GLU A 27 -15.38 6.51 13.45
C GLU A 27 -15.38 7.46 14.65
N SER A 28 -14.30 7.47 15.44
CA SER A 28 -14.19 8.35 16.63
C SER A 28 -14.25 9.85 16.31
N ILE A 29 -13.97 10.22 15.06
CA ILE A 29 -14.02 11.61 14.56
C ILE A 29 -15.24 11.87 13.66
N GLY A 30 -16.19 10.94 13.62
CA GLY A 30 -17.47 11.08 12.90
C GLY A 30 -17.42 10.74 11.41
N LEU A 31 -16.39 10.04 10.95
CA LEU A 31 -16.35 9.49 9.59
C LEU A 31 -16.93 8.07 9.55
N ARG A 32 -17.36 7.63 8.37
CA ARG A 32 -17.93 6.29 8.13
C ARG A 32 -17.03 5.48 7.21
N PRO A 33 -16.09 4.69 7.76
CA PRO A 33 -15.20 3.84 6.98
C PRO A 33 -15.83 2.48 6.68
N VAL A 34 -15.91 2.11 5.40
CA VAL A 34 -16.38 0.79 4.94
C VAL A 34 -15.26 0.05 4.20
N PRO A 35 -14.64 -0.97 4.82
CA PRO A 35 -13.60 -1.76 4.17
C PRO A 35 -14.18 -2.69 3.12
N PHE A 36 -13.50 -2.83 1.99
CA PHE A 36 -13.79 -3.84 0.99
C PHE A 36 -13.33 -5.22 1.48
N LEU A 37 -14.24 -6.15 1.71
CA LEU A 37 -13.91 -7.53 2.08
C LEU A 37 -14.35 -8.48 0.97
N PRO A 38 -13.42 -9.14 0.25
CA PRO A 38 -13.78 -10.11 -0.76
C PRO A 38 -14.34 -11.36 -0.07
N SER A 39 -15.67 -11.49 0.01
CA SER A 39 -16.30 -12.72 0.48
C SER A 39 -16.60 -13.67 -0.70
N LEU A 40 -16.49 -14.97 -0.48
CA LEU A 40 -16.89 -16.04 -1.43
C LEU A 40 -18.37 -15.99 -1.85
N LEU A 41 -19.18 -15.11 -1.23
CA LEU A 41 -20.58 -14.86 -1.57
C LEU A 41 -20.78 -13.77 -2.65
N HIS A 42 -19.71 -13.05 -3.04
CA HIS A 42 -19.78 -11.97 -4.03
C HIS A 42 -19.94 -12.43 -5.49
N GLU A 43 -20.13 -13.73 -5.76
CA GLU A 43 -20.45 -14.23 -7.10
C GLU A 43 -21.95 -14.22 -7.43
N ALA A 44 -22.85 -14.09 -6.43
CA ALA A 44 -24.30 -14.15 -6.69
C ALA A 44 -24.93 -12.78 -6.97
N GLU A 45 -24.69 -11.76 -6.14
CA GLU A 45 -25.14 -10.37 -6.34
C GLU A 45 -24.21 -9.41 -5.58
N ILE A 46 -23.54 -8.49 -6.25
CA ILE A 46 -22.69 -7.47 -5.61
C ILE A 46 -23.62 -6.32 -5.18
N GLY A 47 -23.96 -6.29 -3.90
CA GLY A 47 -24.59 -5.14 -3.25
C GLY A 47 -23.73 -4.70 -2.07
N CYS A 48 -23.17 -3.50 -2.14
CA CYS A 48 -22.46 -2.91 -1.00
C CYS A 48 -23.41 -1.99 -0.24
N ASP A 49 -23.39 -2.02 1.10
CA ASP A 49 -24.14 -1.07 1.94
C ASP A 49 -23.49 0.34 1.97
N VAL A 50 -22.47 0.55 1.12
CA VAL A 50 -21.82 1.84 0.94
C VAL A 50 -22.76 2.76 0.17
N HIS A 51 -23.16 3.86 0.81
CA HIS A 51 -23.91 4.91 0.16
C HIS A 51 -22.98 5.71 -0.76
N PHE A 52 -22.90 5.29 -2.03
CA PHE A 52 -22.00 5.88 -3.02
C PHE A 52 -22.42 7.27 -3.53
N ASP A 53 -23.59 7.74 -3.09
CA ASP A 53 -24.19 9.05 -3.36
C ASP A 53 -23.81 10.10 -2.30
N ARG A 54 -22.82 9.80 -1.44
CA ARG A 54 -22.29 10.73 -0.44
C ARG A 54 -20.88 11.21 -0.78
N PRO A 55 -20.47 12.40 -0.32
CA PRO A 55 -19.08 12.81 -0.37
C PRO A 55 -18.17 11.80 0.34
N GLY A 56 -17.01 11.54 -0.25
CA GLY A 56 -16.06 10.62 0.37
C GLY A 56 -14.75 10.45 -0.38
N VAL A 57 -13.83 9.76 0.28
CA VAL A 57 -12.47 9.48 -0.18
C VAL A 57 -12.18 7.98 -0.14
N ALA A 58 -11.42 7.51 -1.12
CA ALA A 58 -10.86 6.17 -1.10
C ALA A 58 -9.58 6.16 -0.24
N LEU A 59 -9.53 5.30 0.77
CA LEU A 59 -8.34 5.05 1.58
C LEU A 59 -7.76 3.68 1.19
N LEU A 60 -6.50 3.64 0.77
CA LEU A 60 -5.77 2.41 0.44
C LEU A 60 -4.65 2.18 1.45
N ILE A 61 -4.65 0.99 2.03
CA ILE A 61 -3.68 0.60 3.05
C ILE A 61 -2.93 -0.64 2.56
N GLN A 62 -1.65 -0.48 2.23
CA GLN A 62 -0.79 -1.57 1.83
C GLN A 62 -0.05 -2.14 3.03
N PHE A 63 -0.37 -3.38 3.39
CA PHE A 63 0.34 -4.06 4.47
C PHE A 63 1.74 -4.49 4.02
N LYS A 64 2.71 -4.35 4.90
CA LYS A 64 4.07 -4.85 4.72
C LYS A 64 4.51 -5.54 6.00
N LEU A 65 5.00 -6.77 5.90
CA LEU A 65 5.70 -7.42 7.02
C LEU A 65 7.16 -6.95 7.04
N GLY A 66 7.49 -6.08 8.00
CA GLY A 66 8.86 -5.65 8.24
C GLY A 66 9.74 -6.82 8.69
N GLN A 67 10.90 -6.99 8.04
CA GLN A 67 11.93 -7.89 8.54
C GLN A 67 12.70 -7.21 9.66
N GLU A 68 12.58 -7.70 10.90
CA GLU A 68 13.42 -7.23 12.02
C GLU A 68 14.88 -7.63 11.79
N LEU A 69 15.78 -6.67 11.97
CA LEU A 69 17.21 -6.84 11.81
C LEU A 69 17.96 -6.41 13.07
N LYS A 70 18.93 -7.25 13.46
CA LYS A 70 19.83 -6.98 14.60
C LYS A 70 21.13 -6.28 14.17
N GLN A 71 21.44 -6.32 12.88
CA GLN A 71 22.68 -5.79 12.32
C GLN A 71 22.43 -5.24 10.92
N PHE A 72 22.98 -4.06 10.64
CA PHE A 72 22.99 -3.48 9.30
C PHE A 72 24.21 -4.01 8.55
N ARG A 73 23.98 -4.73 7.44
CA ARG A 73 25.03 -5.20 6.54
C ARG A 73 24.92 -4.47 5.21
N ARG A 74 26.01 -3.82 4.80
CA ARG A 74 26.12 -3.14 3.51
C ARG A 74 26.84 -4.05 2.52
N SER A 75 26.32 -4.15 1.31
CA SER A 75 27.06 -4.71 0.16
C SER A 75 28.15 -3.73 -0.30
N ASP A 76 27.86 -2.43 -0.27
CA ASP A 76 28.78 -1.36 -0.64
C ASP A 76 29.13 -0.49 0.56
N THR A 77 30.38 -0.55 1.01
CA THR A 77 30.88 0.24 2.15
C THR A 77 31.19 1.70 1.81
N SER A 78 31.22 2.07 0.52
CA SER A 78 31.46 3.45 0.07
C SER A 78 30.27 4.36 0.38
N LYS A 79 29.06 3.82 0.43
CA LYS A 79 27.83 4.55 0.77
C LYS A 79 27.66 4.65 2.29
N PRO A 80 27.25 5.80 2.84
CA PRO A 80 27.02 5.94 4.27
C PRO A 80 25.92 4.98 4.75
N ALA A 81 26.02 4.52 6.00
CA ALA A 81 24.95 3.78 6.64
C ALA A 81 23.87 4.76 7.15
N PRO A 82 22.58 4.38 7.15
CA PRO A 82 21.54 5.19 7.80
C PRO A 82 21.84 5.30 9.29
N ALA A 83 21.54 6.45 9.88
CA ALA A 83 21.64 6.68 11.32
C ALA A 83 20.44 6.02 12.04
N ILE A 84 20.44 4.69 12.10
CA ILE A 84 19.34 3.87 12.59
C ILE A 84 19.68 3.24 13.95
N GLU A 85 18.70 3.24 14.86
CA GLU A 85 18.78 2.58 16.15
C GLU A 85 18.33 1.12 16.07
N LYS A 86 18.62 0.33 17.12
CA LYS A 86 18.28 -1.10 17.17
C LYS A 86 17.20 -1.35 18.23
N PRO A 87 16.26 -2.29 17.98
CA PRO A 87 16.05 -3.01 16.71
C PRO A 87 15.54 -2.07 15.60
N PHE A 88 15.75 -2.47 14.35
CA PHE A 88 15.18 -1.80 13.19
C PHE A 88 14.59 -2.82 12.24
N TRP A 89 13.70 -2.36 11.37
CA TRP A 89 12.97 -3.17 10.42
C TRP A 89 13.24 -2.70 9.00
N ARG A 90 12.94 -3.57 8.04
CA ARG A 90 12.96 -3.20 6.62
C ARG A 90 11.88 -3.89 5.82
N PHE A 91 11.45 -3.27 4.74
CA PHE A 91 10.72 -3.92 3.66
C PHE A 91 11.20 -3.37 2.30
N GLU A 92 10.83 -4.06 1.23
CA GLU A 92 11.22 -3.70 -0.13
C GLU A 92 10.05 -3.11 -0.92
N VAL A 93 10.40 -2.19 -1.81
CA VAL A 93 9.51 -1.49 -2.73
C VAL A 93 10.18 -1.49 -4.09
N ASP A 94 9.51 -2.05 -5.09
CA ASP A 94 9.95 -1.99 -6.48
C ASP A 94 9.27 -0.82 -7.18
N THR A 95 10.04 0.22 -7.50
CA THR A 95 9.54 1.38 -8.23
C THR A 95 9.75 1.27 -9.74
N ALA A 96 10.30 0.17 -10.25
CA ALA A 96 10.51 -0.06 -11.68
C ALA A 96 9.51 -1.03 -12.32
N GLU A 97 8.71 -1.72 -11.51
CA GLU A 97 7.64 -2.61 -11.95
C GLU A 97 6.44 -1.80 -12.50
N GLU A 98 6.25 -1.85 -13.82
CA GLU A 98 5.10 -1.23 -14.48
C GLU A 98 3.81 -1.96 -14.10
N ASP A 99 2.78 -1.22 -13.65
CA ASP A 99 1.55 -1.77 -13.09
C ASP A 99 1.75 -2.69 -11.86
N GLY A 100 2.94 -2.67 -11.26
CA GLY A 100 3.24 -3.33 -9.99
C GLY A 100 2.59 -2.62 -8.80
N GLN A 101 2.79 -3.19 -7.61
CA GLN A 101 2.17 -2.69 -6.37
C GLN A 101 2.46 -1.21 -6.13
N TYR A 102 3.72 -0.78 -6.25
CA TYR A 102 4.10 0.63 -6.02
C TYR A 102 3.46 1.58 -7.04
N ASP A 103 3.48 1.19 -8.31
CA ASP A 103 2.93 1.98 -9.41
C ASP A 103 1.42 2.18 -9.25
N LEU A 104 0.69 1.12 -8.89
CA LEU A 104 -0.74 1.16 -8.61
C LEU A 104 -1.08 2.12 -7.46
N LEU A 105 -0.34 2.04 -6.36
CA LEU A 105 -0.57 2.86 -5.17
C LEU A 105 -0.25 4.34 -5.41
N LEU A 106 0.84 4.63 -6.12
CA LEU A 106 1.21 5.99 -6.47
C LEU A 106 0.21 6.61 -7.46
N LYS A 107 -0.32 5.84 -8.42
CA LYS A 107 -1.39 6.28 -9.33
C LYS A 107 -2.67 6.60 -8.56
N ALA A 108 -3.09 5.73 -7.65
CA ALA A 108 -4.25 5.96 -6.80
C ALA A 108 -4.10 7.23 -5.95
N GLU A 109 -2.93 7.43 -5.33
CA GLU A 109 -2.65 8.61 -4.52
C GLU A 109 -2.74 9.90 -5.35
N ARG A 110 -2.13 9.91 -6.54
CA ARG A 110 -2.22 11.04 -7.48
C ARG A 110 -3.63 11.26 -8.03
N ALA A 111 -4.45 10.23 -8.03
CA ALA A 111 -5.87 10.29 -8.35
C ALA A 111 -6.74 10.74 -7.16
N GLY A 112 -6.14 11.16 -6.04
CA GLY A 112 -6.84 11.70 -4.88
C GLY A 112 -7.39 10.66 -3.91
N ALA A 113 -6.85 9.44 -3.94
CA ALA A 113 -7.00 8.51 -2.81
C ALA A 113 -6.00 8.89 -1.70
N GLU A 114 -6.37 8.62 -0.45
CA GLU A 114 -5.42 8.60 0.66
C GLU A 114 -4.72 7.24 0.66
N VAL A 115 -3.39 7.21 0.61
CA VAL A 115 -2.64 5.95 0.40
C VAL A 115 -1.46 5.84 1.34
N HIS A 116 -1.34 4.71 2.04
CA HIS A 116 -0.25 4.44 2.98
C HIS A 116 0.27 3.02 2.89
N TYR A 117 1.59 2.86 2.91
CA TYR A 117 2.23 1.63 3.36
C TYR A 117 2.17 1.59 4.88
N VAL A 118 1.84 0.42 5.44
CA VAL A 118 1.76 0.20 6.87
C VAL A 118 2.56 -1.03 7.28
N ALA A 119 3.52 -0.87 8.18
CA ALA A 119 4.47 -1.91 8.54
C ALA A 119 4.80 -1.94 10.05
N PRO A 120 4.84 -3.12 10.71
CA PRO A 120 4.94 -3.19 12.16
C PRO A 120 6.36 -2.91 12.66
N ARG A 121 6.46 -2.31 13.85
CA ARG A 121 7.69 -2.20 14.67
C ARG A 121 7.84 -3.38 15.64
N PHE A 122 7.40 -4.55 15.21
CA PHE A 122 7.48 -5.83 15.90
C PHE A 122 7.44 -6.97 14.87
N ALA A 123 8.01 -8.13 15.21
CA ALA A 123 8.08 -9.27 14.30
C ALA A 123 7.48 -10.57 14.89
N ASP A 124 7.19 -10.60 16.18
CA ASP A 124 6.66 -11.76 16.88
C ASP A 124 5.17 -11.62 17.23
N TRP A 125 4.54 -12.77 17.43
CA TRP A 125 3.11 -12.86 17.73
C TRP A 125 2.75 -12.28 19.11
N ASP A 126 3.61 -12.39 20.11
CA ASP A 126 3.31 -11.95 21.47
C ASP A 126 3.22 -10.43 21.55
N ARG A 127 4.14 -9.72 20.89
CA ARG A 127 4.08 -8.26 20.73
C ARG A 127 2.86 -7.82 19.92
N TYR A 128 2.54 -8.52 18.83
CA TYR A 128 1.31 -8.26 18.08
C TYR A 128 0.07 -8.44 18.95
N ALA A 129 -0.07 -9.56 19.66
CA ALA A 129 -1.22 -9.85 20.50
C ALA A 129 -1.39 -8.83 21.62
N THR A 130 -0.28 -8.38 22.23
CA THR A 130 -0.28 -7.32 23.23
C THR A 130 -0.77 -6.00 22.64
N ALA A 131 -0.19 -5.56 21.52
CA ALA A 131 -0.60 -4.33 20.85
C ALA A 131 -2.07 -4.38 20.40
N PHE A 132 -2.50 -5.52 19.86
CA PHE A 132 -3.87 -5.75 19.42
C PHE A 132 -4.88 -5.72 20.57
N GLN A 133 -4.53 -6.25 21.74
CA GLN A 133 -5.39 -6.18 22.93
C GLN A 133 -5.48 -4.76 23.50
N SER A 134 -4.42 -3.96 23.35
CA SER A 134 -4.36 -2.57 23.82
C SER A 134 -4.88 -1.54 22.81
N ASN A 135 -5.23 -1.94 21.58
CA ASN A 135 -5.52 -1.04 20.45
C ASN A 135 -4.36 -0.12 20.06
N GLU A 136 -3.14 -0.65 20.11
CA GLU A 136 -1.89 0.09 19.82
C GLU A 136 -1.14 -0.54 18.62
N VAL A 137 -1.80 -1.28 17.73
CA VAL A 137 -1.15 -1.87 16.55
C VAL A 137 -0.64 -0.75 15.63
N LEU A 138 -1.46 0.26 15.37
CA LEU A 138 -1.08 1.43 14.57
C LEU A 138 0.01 2.27 15.23
N ASP A 139 -0.06 2.51 16.54
CA ASP A 139 0.97 3.22 17.30
C ASP A 139 2.33 2.52 17.23
N ASN A 140 2.30 1.19 17.12
CA ASN A 140 3.48 0.35 16.95
C ASN A 140 3.76 0.03 15.47
N SER A 141 3.30 0.87 14.53
CA SER A 141 3.51 0.69 13.09
C SER A 141 4.01 1.95 12.42
N LEU A 142 4.80 1.77 11.36
CA LEU A 142 5.18 2.80 10.40
C LEU A 142 4.02 3.02 9.43
N LEU A 143 3.66 4.29 9.17
CA LEU A 143 2.78 4.67 8.06
C LEU A 143 3.53 5.64 7.12
N ILE A 144 3.57 5.35 5.83
CA ILE A 144 4.28 6.20 4.86
C ILE A 144 3.56 6.25 3.51
N LYS A 145 3.48 7.44 2.92
CA LYS A 145 2.91 7.65 1.59
C LYS A 145 3.85 7.20 0.46
N PRO A 146 3.35 6.56 -0.61
CA PRO A 146 4.12 6.33 -1.83
C PRO A 146 4.75 7.61 -2.41
N SER A 147 4.04 8.74 -2.40
CA SER A 147 4.54 10.03 -2.90
C SER A 147 5.75 10.57 -2.12
N GLU A 148 5.84 10.29 -0.82
CA GLU A 148 7.00 10.67 0.00
C GLU A 148 8.26 9.89 -0.45
N ILE A 149 8.10 8.60 -0.79
CA ILE A 149 9.17 7.79 -1.38
C ILE A 149 9.55 8.35 -2.76
N ASP A 150 8.59 8.59 -3.65
CA ASP A 150 8.80 9.12 -5.01
C ASP A 150 9.54 10.47 -4.98
N THR A 151 9.08 11.39 -4.14
CA THR A 151 9.64 12.75 -4.02
C THR A 151 11.09 12.70 -3.59
N LYS A 152 11.42 11.85 -2.60
CA LYS A 152 12.78 11.77 -2.05
C LYS A 152 13.75 11.07 -2.99
N LEU A 153 13.30 10.05 -3.73
CA LEU A 153 14.11 9.41 -4.76
C LEU A 153 14.39 10.38 -5.92
N ARG A 154 13.36 11.05 -6.45
CA ARG A 154 13.49 11.99 -7.57
C ARG A 154 14.32 13.21 -7.24
N ALA A 155 14.13 13.83 -6.07
CA ALA A 155 14.87 15.01 -5.65
C ALA A 155 16.39 14.80 -5.62
N GLN A 156 16.85 13.54 -5.57
CA GLN A 156 18.26 13.18 -5.53
C GLN A 156 18.73 12.44 -6.79
N GLY A 157 17.90 12.39 -7.84
CA GLY A 157 18.25 11.73 -9.09
C GLY A 157 18.56 10.24 -8.91
N GLU A 158 17.76 9.52 -8.11
CA GLU A 158 17.87 8.06 -8.00
C GLU A 158 16.90 7.36 -8.93
N SER A 159 17.41 6.39 -9.70
CA SER A 159 16.62 5.68 -10.69
C SER A 159 15.61 4.76 -10.05
N ASP A 160 14.51 4.55 -10.75
CA ASP A 160 13.54 3.53 -10.42
C ASP A 160 14.18 2.14 -10.38
N GLY A 161 13.78 1.35 -9.40
CA GLY A 161 14.29 0.00 -9.17
C GLY A 161 13.84 -0.55 -7.82
N LEU A 162 14.56 -1.56 -7.34
CA LEU A 162 14.32 -2.13 -6.03
C LEU A 162 14.95 -1.26 -4.93
N HIS A 163 14.11 -0.67 -4.08
CA HIS A 163 14.52 0.15 -2.95
C HIS A 163 14.14 -0.51 -1.62
N LYS A 164 14.95 -0.25 -0.59
CA LYS A 164 14.67 -0.73 0.79
C LYS A 164 14.16 0.42 1.64
N VAL A 165 12.98 0.27 2.23
CA VAL A 165 12.54 1.13 3.33
C VAL A 165 13.07 0.54 4.62
N ILE A 166 13.81 1.33 5.40
CA ILE A 166 14.45 0.93 6.65
C ILE A 166 14.01 1.89 7.75
N TYR A 167 13.56 1.37 8.88
CA TYR A 167 12.99 2.18 9.94
C TYR A 167 13.24 1.62 11.32
N ASP A 168 13.35 2.50 12.30
CA ASP A 168 13.36 2.20 13.73
C ASP A 168 12.14 2.84 14.40
N THR A 169 12.19 3.04 15.70
CA THR A 169 11.13 3.65 16.49
C THR A 169 10.92 5.15 16.22
N SER A 170 11.85 5.83 15.55
CA SER A 170 11.88 7.29 15.41
C SER A 170 12.32 7.81 14.05
N ARG A 171 12.94 6.97 13.20
CA ARG A 171 13.54 7.36 11.93
C ARG A 171 13.16 6.36 10.85
N VAL A 172 12.97 6.89 9.66
CA VAL A 172 12.63 6.13 8.45
C VAL A 172 13.53 6.60 7.32
N TYR A 173 14.03 5.64 6.54
CA TYR A 173 14.88 5.87 5.40
C TYR A 173 14.42 5.06 4.19
N VAL A 174 14.54 5.63 2.99
CA VAL A 174 14.55 4.88 1.74
C VAL A 174 16.01 4.73 1.31
N CYS A 175 16.44 3.50 1.06
CA CYS A 175 17.84 3.12 0.92
C CYS A 175 18.16 2.57 -0.48
N SER A 176 18.83 3.43 -1.25
CA SER A 176 19.84 3.09 -2.27
C SER A 176 21.14 3.80 -1.90
N THR A 177 21.03 5.11 -1.69
CA THR A 177 21.73 5.91 -0.69
C THR A 177 20.71 6.27 0.40
N PRO A 178 21.04 6.26 1.71
CA PRO A 178 20.05 6.53 2.76
C PRO A 178 19.45 7.94 2.68
N LYS A 179 18.12 8.00 2.51
CA LYS A 179 17.36 9.26 2.46
C LYS A 179 16.31 9.25 3.54
N ARG A 180 16.32 10.25 4.41
CA ARG A 180 15.29 10.39 5.45
C ARG A 180 13.96 10.73 4.80
N VAL A 181 12.93 10.02 5.23
CA VAL A 181 11.55 10.22 4.80
C VAL A 181 10.69 10.46 6.04
N GLU A 182 9.63 11.23 5.87
CA GLU A 182 8.67 11.48 6.94
C GLU A 182 7.61 10.37 6.98
N GLU A 183 7.26 9.94 8.19
CA GLU A 183 6.12 9.05 8.41
C GLU A 183 4.89 9.86 8.81
N SER A 184 3.72 9.27 8.58
CA SER A 184 2.44 9.81 9.04
C SER A 184 2.02 9.16 10.35
N ARG A 185 1.24 9.88 11.17
CA ARG A 185 0.54 9.30 12.32
C ARG A 185 -0.94 9.14 12.01
N ILE A 186 -1.59 8.13 12.60
CA ILE A 186 -3.01 7.88 12.34
C ILE A 186 -3.88 9.07 12.77
N GLU A 187 -3.53 9.77 13.86
CA GLU A 187 -4.27 10.95 14.31
C GLU A 187 -4.16 12.10 13.30
N GLU A 188 -3.02 12.22 12.64
CA GLU A 188 -2.80 13.24 11.60
C GLU A 188 -3.58 12.89 10.33
N ILE A 189 -3.53 11.62 9.90
CA ILE A 189 -4.32 11.13 8.77
C ILE A 189 -5.81 11.35 9.03
N ALA A 190 -6.32 10.89 10.18
CA ALA A 190 -7.72 11.03 10.55
C ALA A 190 -8.15 12.50 10.59
N ARG A 191 -7.33 13.38 11.19
CA ARG A 191 -7.61 14.82 11.23
C ARG A 191 -7.62 15.45 9.84
N ASN A 192 -6.64 15.12 8.99
CA ASN A 192 -6.56 15.63 7.63
C ASN A 192 -7.77 15.20 6.82
N LEU A 193 -8.17 13.93 6.93
CA LEU A 193 -9.39 13.42 6.30
C LEU A 193 -10.64 14.12 6.84
N GLN A 194 -10.72 14.40 8.14
CA GLN A 194 -11.85 15.15 8.70
C GLN A 194 -11.95 16.56 8.13
N VAL A 195 -10.82 17.25 7.98
CA VAL A 195 -10.76 18.60 7.40
C VAL A 195 -11.15 18.55 5.93
N GLU A 196 -10.55 17.64 5.16
CA GLU A 196 -10.88 17.43 3.75
C GLU A 196 -12.38 17.13 3.58
N MET A 197 -12.93 16.24 4.40
CA MET A 197 -14.32 15.82 4.29
C MET A 197 -15.34 16.90 4.64
N LYS A 198 -14.97 17.94 5.41
CA LYS A 198 -15.87 19.07 5.70
C LYS A 198 -16.12 19.97 4.48
N GLU A 199 -15.15 20.05 3.58
CA GLU A 199 -15.19 20.93 2.40
C GLU A 199 -15.45 20.15 1.11
N ARG A 200 -15.43 18.82 1.17
CA ARG A 200 -15.56 17.96 0.01
C ARG A 200 -17.02 17.81 -0.43
N GLU A 201 -17.28 18.20 -1.69
CA GLU A 201 -18.55 17.95 -2.37
C GLU A 201 -18.51 16.72 -3.29
N GLU A 202 -17.31 16.24 -3.63
CA GLU A 202 -17.15 15.12 -4.55
C GLU A 202 -17.63 13.80 -3.94
N LEU A 203 -18.55 13.14 -4.65
CA LEU A 203 -19.07 11.82 -4.30
C LEU A 203 -17.97 10.75 -4.31
N ILE A 204 -18.03 9.82 -3.34
CA ILE A 204 -17.11 8.68 -3.26
C ILE A 204 -17.11 7.83 -4.54
N SER A 205 -18.24 7.69 -5.23
CA SER A 205 -18.33 7.02 -6.53
C SER A 205 -17.44 7.65 -7.60
N THR A 206 -17.38 8.98 -7.62
CA THR A 206 -16.57 9.74 -8.58
C THR A 206 -15.09 9.62 -8.23
N ALA A 207 -14.76 9.69 -6.93
CA ALA A 207 -13.41 9.46 -6.44
C ALA A 207 -12.90 8.05 -6.79
N LEU A 208 -13.71 7.00 -6.54
CA LEU A 208 -13.38 5.61 -6.86
C LEU A 208 -13.21 5.39 -8.36
N LYS A 209 -14.07 5.99 -9.19
CA LYS A 209 -13.94 5.92 -10.65
C LYS A 209 -12.64 6.56 -11.12
N ARG A 210 -12.27 7.73 -10.59
CA ARG A 210 -11.00 8.39 -10.91
C ARG A 210 -9.80 7.53 -10.51
N VAL A 211 -9.85 6.87 -9.35
CA VAL A 211 -8.83 5.90 -8.91
C VAL A 211 -8.76 4.72 -9.87
N PHE A 212 -9.90 4.12 -10.25
CA PHE A 212 -9.93 3.02 -11.21
C PHE A 212 -9.33 3.39 -12.57
N ASP A 213 -9.73 4.54 -13.12
CA ASP A 213 -9.23 5.06 -14.39
C ASP A 213 -7.71 5.32 -14.33
N SER A 214 -7.20 5.74 -13.16
CA SER A 214 -5.77 5.97 -12.95
C SER A 214 -4.93 4.70 -13.11
N PHE A 215 -5.47 3.52 -12.82
CA PHE A 215 -4.74 2.25 -12.96
C PHE A 215 -4.35 1.95 -14.41
N SER A 216 -5.00 2.57 -15.38
CA SER A 216 -4.66 2.42 -16.80
C SER A 216 -3.67 3.46 -17.31
N GLN A 217 -3.33 4.47 -16.50
CA GLN A 217 -2.39 5.51 -16.89
C GLN A 217 -0.96 4.96 -16.88
N ARG A 218 -0.13 5.41 -17.82
CA ARG A 218 1.30 5.10 -17.80
C ARG A 218 2.03 6.08 -16.90
N ARG A 219 3.01 5.57 -16.15
CA ARG A 219 3.98 6.38 -15.41
C ARG A 219 5.32 6.34 -16.13
N ASP A 220 6.01 7.47 -16.16
CA ASP A 220 7.40 7.51 -16.60
C ASP A 220 8.30 6.82 -15.57
N ILE A 221 8.82 5.66 -15.96
CA ILE A 221 9.80 4.88 -15.19
C ILE A 221 11.19 5.29 -15.62
N TRP A 222 11.97 5.88 -14.71
CA TRP A 222 13.30 6.36 -15.00
C TRP A 222 14.35 5.34 -14.55
N ARG A 223 14.89 4.56 -15.49
CA ARG A 223 15.94 3.55 -15.21
C ARG A 223 17.32 4.15 -15.45
N ALA A 224 18.27 3.88 -14.54
CA ALA A 224 19.67 4.21 -14.78
C ALA A 224 20.17 3.40 -16.00
N PRO A 225 21.07 3.97 -16.83
CA PRO A 225 21.75 3.17 -17.85
C PRO A 225 22.50 2.03 -17.16
N ILE A 226 22.33 0.81 -17.67
CA ILE A 226 22.95 -0.39 -17.12
C ILE A 226 24.48 -0.23 -17.20
N GLU A 227 25.13 0.06 -16.08
CA GLU A 227 26.58 -0.11 -15.97
C GLU A 227 26.86 -1.63 -15.88
N GLU A 228 27.76 -2.14 -16.73
CA GLU A 228 28.07 -3.57 -16.90
C GLU A 228 28.71 -4.24 -15.66
N SER A 229 28.69 -3.62 -14.48
CA SER A 229 29.44 -4.04 -13.29
C SER A 229 28.60 -4.71 -12.19
N SER A 230 27.30 -4.96 -12.40
CA SER A 230 26.50 -5.73 -11.44
C SER A 230 26.85 -7.22 -11.52
N THR A 231 27.25 -7.78 -10.38
CA THR A 231 27.58 -9.21 -10.21
C THR A 231 26.48 -10.11 -10.78
N ASP A 232 26.86 -11.26 -11.36
CA ASP A 232 25.97 -12.27 -11.97
C ASP A 232 24.68 -12.57 -11.18
N PHE A 233 24.71 -12.43 -9.85
CA PHE A 233 23.55 -12.62 -8.98
C PHE A 233 22.43 -11.58 -9.16
N ASP A 234 22.76 -10.30 -9.36
CA ASP A 234 21.77 -9.24 -9.62
C ASP A 234 21.18 -9.40 -11.03
N ARG A 235 21.99 -9.84 -11.99
CA ARG A 235 21.51 -10.21 -13.34
C ARG A 235 20.55 -11.40 -13.28
N ILE A 236 20.86 -12.43 -12.51
CA ILE A 236 19.99 -13.60 -12.33
C ILE A 236 18.68 -13.23 -11.63
N LEU A 237 18.69 -12.38 -10.60
CA LEU A 237 17.45 -11.91 -9.94
C LEU A 237 16.58 -11.07 -10.89
N THR A 238 17.20 -10.20 -11.69
CA THR A 238 16.50 -9.37 -12.68
C THR A 238 15.97 -10.24 -13.84
N GLN A 239 16.72 -11.25 -14.29
CA GLN A 239 16.30 -12.19 -15.34
C GLN A 239 15.18 -13.12 -14.86
N VAL A 240 15.30 -13.70 -13.66
CA VAL A 240 14.29 -14.61 -13.08
C VAL A 240 12.98 -13.87 -12.78
N GLN A 241 13.02 -12.58 -12.47
CA GLN A 241 11.81 -11.75 -12.36
C GLN A 241 11.24 -11.37 -13.73
N SER A 242 12.06 -11.12 -14.75
CA SER A 242 11.60 -10.87 -16.12
C SER A 242 11.04 -12.10 -16.84
N GLU A 243 11.41 -13.30 -16.40
CA GLU A 243 10.95 -14.59 -16.95
C GLU A 243 9.64 -15.10 -16.31
N GLN A 244 9.04 -14.35 -15.37
CA GLN A 244 7.62 -14.54 -15.10
C GLN A 244 6.85 -14.06 -16.33
N ILE A 245 6.21 -15.00 -17.02
CA ILE A 245 5.38 -14.82 -18.22
C ILE A 245 4.32 -13.73 -17.96
N GLY A 246 4.71 -12.48 -18.17
CA GLY A 246 3.98 -11.31 -17.72
C GLY A 246 3.08 -10.77 -18.83
N ARG A 247 1.83 -10.50 -18.49
CA ARG A 247 0.91 -9.80 -19.38
C ARG A 247 1.51 -8.45 -19.75
N THR A 248 1.46 -8.06 -21.03
CA THR A 248 1.84 -6.70 -21.43
C THR A 248 0.96 -5.67 -20.71
N PRO A 249 1.40 -4.41 -20.54
CA PRO A 249 0.56 -3.36 -19.95
C PRO A 249 -0.81 -3.24 -20.63
N GLN A 250 -0.85 -3.42 -21.96
CA GLN A 250 -2.10 -3.44 -22.72
C GLN A 250 -3.00 -4.64 -22.36
N GLN A 251 -2.42 -5.82 -22.14
CA GLN A 251 -3.15 -7.00 -21.69
C GLN A 251 -3.68 -6.81 -20.26
N MET A 252 -2.96 -6.11 -19.39
CA MET A 252 -3.43 -5.78 -18.04
C MET A 252 -4.60 -4.80 -18.07
N VAL A 253 -4.49 -3.68 -18.80
CA VAL A 253 -5.60 -2.73 -18.99
C VAL A 253 -6.84 -3.43 -19.56
N ARG A 254 -6.65 -4.29 -20.58
CA ARG A 254 -7.76 -5.07 -21.13
C ARG A 254 -8.39 -6.01 -20.11
N ALA A 255 -7.58 -6.70 -19.29
CA ALA A 255 -8.08 -7.59 -18.25
C ALA A 255 -8.86 -6.83 -17.17
N ARG A 256 -8.40 -5.63 -16.77
CA ARG A 256 -9.12 -4.75 -15.83
C ARG A 256 -10.48 -4.33 -16.37
N ASN A 257 -10.53 -3.90 -17.63
CA ASN A 257 -11.78 -3.49 -18.27
C ASN A 257 -12.78 -4.65 -18.41
N LEU A 258 -12.30 -5.84 -18.83
CA LEU A 258 -13.15 -7.04 -18.89
C LEU A 258 -13.69 -7.42 -17.52
N ARG A 259 -12.87 -7.32 -16.47
CA ARG A 259 -13.29 -7.60 -15.10
C ARG A 259 -14.36 -6.61 -14.63
N LEU A 260 -14.22 -5.31 -14.94
CA LEU A 260 -15.26 -4.33 -14.66
C LEU A 260 -16.56 -4.63 -15.43
N GLU A 261 -16.48 -5.04 -16.69
CA GLU A 261 -17.66 -5.46 -17.47
C GLU A 261 -18.36 -6.68 -16.85
N ASP A 262 -17.60 -7.65 -16.35
CA ASP A 262 -18.16 -8.81 -15.65
C ASP A 262 -18.82 -8.41 -14.33
N LEU A 263 -18.18 -7.53 -13.54
CA LEU A 263 -18.75 -7.01 -12.29
C LEU A 263 -20.03 -6.19 -12.54
N ARG A 264 -20.09 -5.42 -13.63
CA ARG A 264 -21.31 -4.68 -14.03
C ARG A 264 -22.51 -5.59 -14.29
N ARG A 265 -22.29 -6.84 -14.68
CA ARG A 265 -23.38 -7.80 -14.92
C ARG A 265 -23.99 -8.35 -13.64
N THR A 266 -23.23 -8.40 -12.54
CA THR A 266 -23.65 -8.98 -11.26
C THR A 266 -23.90 -7.92 -10.18
N ALA A 267 -23.49 -6.68 -10.41
CA ALA A 267 -23.69 -5.57 -9.50
C ALA A 267 -25.09 -4.96 -9.61
N LYS A 268 -25.62 -4.50 -8.47
CA LYS A 268 -26.90 -3.79 -8.41
C LYS A 268 -26.84 -2.43 -9.07
N THR A 269 -25.69 -1.74 -8.98
CA THR A 269 -25.45 -0.43 -9.57
C THR A 269 -24.08 -0.34 -10.23
N GLU A 270 -23.88 0.66 -11.11
CA GLU A 270 -22.56 0.98 -11.68
C GLU A 270 -21.52 1.29 -10.58
N ASN A 271 -21.95 1.96 -9.50
CA ASN A 271 -21.07 2.35 -8.42
C ASN A 271 -20.59 1.13 -7.61
N ASP A 272 -21.48 0.15 -7.38
CA ASP A 272 -21.11 -1.14 -6.78
C ASP A 272 -20.05 -1.86 -7.63
N ALA A 273 -20.24 -1.88 -8.96
CA ALA A 273 -19.29 -2.51 -9.88
C ALA A 273 -17.91 -1.83 -9.84
N VAL A 274 -17.87 -0.49 -9.84
CA VAL A 274 -16.62 0.27 -9.75
C VAL A 274 -15.93 0.07 -8.41
N PHE A 275 -16.66 0.12 -7.29
CA PHE A 275 -16.08 -0.13 -5.97
C PHE A 275 -15.52 -1.54 -5.87
N ALA A 276 -16.25 -2.55 -6.33
CA ALA A 276 -15.76 -3.92 -6.39
C ALA A 276 -14.53 -4.05 -7.30
N ALA A 277 -14.50 -3.35 -8.44
CA ALA A 277 -13.36 -3.39 -9.35
C ALA A 277 -12.10 -2.79 -8.69
N VAL A 278 -12.20 -1.62 -8.07
CA VAL A 278 -11.09 -1.03 -7.31
C VAL A 278 -10.68 -1.94 -6.16
N GLY A 279 -11.64 -2.49 -5.43
CA GLY A 279 -11.41 -3.43 -4.34
C GLY A 279 -10.63 -4.67 -4.79
N VAL A 280 -11.00 -5.28 -5.92
CA VAL A 280 -10.32 -6.46 -6.47
C VAL A 280 -8.91 -6.12 -6.97
N GLU A 281 -8.72 -5.01 -7.67
CA GLU A 281 -7.39 -4.59 -8.16
C GLU A 281 -6.44 -4.32 -6.98
N THR A 282 -6.92 -3.58 -5.98
CA THR A 282 -6.12 -3.21 -4.79
C THR A 282 -5.86 -4.42 -3.91
N TRP A 283 -6.84 -5.29 -3.70
CA TRP A 283 -6.67 -6.56 -2.98
C TRP A 283 -5.66 -7.48 -3.65
N ALA A 284 -5.70 -7.60 -4.98
CA ALA A 284 -4.73 -8.38 -5.74
C ALA A 284 -3.30 -7.82 -5.60
N ALA A 285 -3.17 -6.51 -5.39
CA ALA A 285 -1.90 -5.85 -5.08
C ALA A 285 -1.51 -5.95 -3.59
N GLY A 286 -2.33 -6.58 -2.72
CA GLY A 286 -2.08 -6.71 -1.29
C GLY A 286 -2.52 -5.51 -0.44
N SER A 287 -3.36 -4.64 -1.00
CA SER A 287 -3.89 -3.45 -0.33
C SER A 287 -5.34 -3.61 0.10
N GLN A 288 -5.67 -3.09 1.27
CA GLN A 288 -7.03 -2.95 1.75
C GLN A 288 -7.62 -1.63 1.27
N LEU A 289 -8.70 -1.69 0.50
CA LEU A 289 -9.54 -0.54 0.19
C LEU A 289 -10.53 -0.27 1.33
N VAL A 290 -10.66 1.00 1.72
CA VAL A 290 -11.67 1.50 2.65
C VAL A 290 -12.35 2.71 1.99
N ALA A 291 -13.66 2.64 1.78
CA ALA A 291 -14.45 3.81 1.40
C ALA A 291 -14.74 4.63 2.65
N VAL A 292 -14.28 5.88 2.71
CA VAL A 292 -14.49 6.76 3.86
C VAL A 292 -15.47 7.86 3.44
N THR A 293 -16.64 7.89 4.09
CA THR A 293 -17.69 8.88 3.81
C THR A 293 -18.06 9.67 5.06
N THR A 294 -18.86 10.72 4.89
CA THR A 294 -19.55 11.41 5.99
C THR A 294 -21.01 10.98 6.07
N ASP A 295 -21.65 11.36 7.18
CA ASP A 295 -23.10 11.25 7.31
C ASP A 295 -23.88 12.14 6.35
#